data_AF-A0A392PMH3-F1
#
_entry.id   AF-A0A392PMH3-F1
#
_cell.length_a   1.000
_cell.length_b   1.000
_cell.length_c   1.000
_cell.angle_alpha   90.00
_cell.angle_beta   90.00
_cell.angle_gamma   90.00
#
_symmetry.space_group_name_H-M   'P 1'
#
loop_
_entity.id
_entity.type
_entity.pdbx_description
1 polymer ?
#
loop_
_entity_poly.entity_id
_entity_poly.type
_entity_poly.pdbx_seq_one_letter_code
_entity_poly.pdbx_strand_id
1 'polypeptide(L)' 'TVGEVTIGSEHPIRIQTMTTTDTKDVAGTVEQVMKIADKRADIVRITVQGKKEADACFEIKNSLVQKK' A
#
# COMPACT_ATOMS: atom_id res chain seq x y z
N THR A 1 -7.76 8.11 -11.41
CA THR A 1 -8.04 7.19 -10.28
C THR A 1 -6.71 6.77 -9.66
N VAL A 2 -6.72 6.28 -8.42
CA VAL A 2 -5.56 5.64 -7.79
C VAL A 2 -5.90 4.15 -7.68
N GLY A 3 -5.39 3.35 -8.63
CA GLY A 3 -5.94 2.01 -8.86
C GLY A 3 -7.44 2.09 -9.19
N GLU A 4 -8.26 1.39 -8.42
CA GLU A 4 -9.73 1.37 -8.53
C GLU A 4 -10.40 2.52 -7.74
N VAL A 5 -9.64 3.29 -6.95
CA VAL A 5 -10.18 4.38 -6.13
C VAL A 5 -10.36 5.66 -6.96
N THR A 6 -11.58 6.19 -7.01
CA THR A 6 -11.89 7.49 -7.63
C THR A 6 -11.58 8.65 -6.68
N ILE A 7 -10.97 9.71 -7.23
CA ILE A 7 -10.59 10.93 -6.51
C ILE A 7 -10.97 12.13 -7.39
N GLY A 8 -11.66 13.12 -6.83
CA GLY A 8 -12.16 14.30 -7.53
C GLY A 8 -13.29 14.98 -6.75
N SER A 9 -13.74 16.15 -7.19
CA SER A 9 -14.82 16.92 -6.51
C SER A 9 -16.14 16.13 -6.42
N GLU A 10 -16.43 15.31 -7.43
CA GLU A 10 -17.65 14.50 -7.54
C GLU A 10 -17.54 13.14 -6.80
N HIS A 11 -16.51 12.93 -5.99
CA HIS A 11 -16.24 11.66 -5.32
C HIS A 11 -16.07 11.84 -3.81
N PRO A 12 -16.38 10.80 -3.00
CA PRO A 12 -16.20 10.87 -1.55
C PRO A 12 -14.77 11.19 -1.15
N ILE A 13 -14.61 11.80 0.02
CA ILE A 13 -13.30 11.96 0.66
C ILE A 13 -12.72 10.57 0.95
N ARG A 14 -11.50 10.33 0.48
CA ARG A 14 -10.78 9.06 0.64
C ARG A 14 -9.82 9.11 1.81
N ILE A 15 -9.76 8.02 2.57
CA ILE A 15 -8.83 7.85 3.69
C ILE A 15 -7.55 7.23 3.16
N GLN A 16 -6.43 7.90 3.42
CA GLN A 16 -5.11 7.39 3.09
C GLN A 16 -4.20 7.35 4.32
N THR A 17 -3.23 6.44 4.33
CA THR A 17 -2.20 6.37 5.36
C THR A 17 -0.86 5.89 4.77
N MET A 18 0.16 5.76 5.60
CA MET A 18 1.51 5.34 5.22
C MET A 18 2.00 4.22 6.14
N THR A 19 2.74 3.26 5.57
CA THR A 19 3.44 2.24 6.36
C THR A 19 4.60 2.84 7.17
N THR A 20 4.98 2.14 8.22
CA THR A 20 6.12 2.48 9.10
C THR A 20 7.19 1.39 9.11
N THR A 21 6.90 0.23 8.53
CA THR A 21 7.87 -0.84 8.31
C THR A 21 8.99 -0.38 7.36
N ASP A 22 10.17 -0.98 7.50
CA ASP A 22 11.19 -0.87 6.46
C ASP A 22 10.66 -1.57 5.20
N THR A 23 10.58 -0.87 4.08
CA THR A 23 10.05 -1.40 2.80
C THR A 23 10.80 -2.64 2.33
N LYS A 24 12.07 -2.83 2.72
CA LYS A 24 12.82 -4.06 2.40
C LYS A 24 12.30 -5.27 3.19
N ASP A 25 11.61 -5.07 4.32
CA ASP A 25 10.86 -6.11 5.00
C ASP A 25 9.52 -6.33 4.29
N VAL A 26 9.57 -7.16 3.25
CA VAL A 26 8.41 -7.48 2.40
C VAL A 26 7.28 -8.09 3.24
N ALA A 27 7.58 -9.07 4.10
CA ALA A 27 6.56 -9.77 4.87
C ALA A 27 5.89 -8.83 5.89
N GLY A 28 6.69 -8.07 6.65
CA GLY A 28 6.16 -7.10 7.61
C GLY A 28 5.36 -5.99 6.94
N THR A 29 5.81 -5.50 5.78
CA THR A 29 5.09 -4.47 5.03
C THR A 29 3.76 -5.00 4.47
N VAL A 30 3.73 -6.23 3.94
CA VAL A 30 2.50 -6.88 3.50
C VAL A 30 1.52 -7.03 4.66
N GLU A 31 1.98 -7.52 5.82
CA GLU A 31 1.13 -7.67 7.01
C GLU A 31 0.56 -6.32 7.47
N GLN A 32 1.40 -5.26 7.50
CA GLN A 32 0.95 -3.93 7.87
C GLN A 32 -0.09 -3.39 6.88
N VAL A 33 0.12 -3.56 5.57
CA VAL A 33 -0.83 -3.12 4.54
C VAL A 33 -2.18 -3.84 4.70
N MET A 34 -2.19 -5.15 4.97
CA MET A 34 -3.42 -5.91 5.20
C MET A 34 -4.16 -5.40 6.45
N LYS A 35 -3.46 -5.19 7.57
CA LYS A 35 -4.05 -4.61 8.79
C LYS A 35 -4.66 -3.22 8.56
N ILE A 36 -4.04 -2.42 7.70
CA ILE A 36 -4.55 -1.10 7.32
C ILE A 36 -5.81 -1.23 6.46
N ALA A 37 -5.82 -2.17 5.50
CA ALA A 37 -6.99 -2.45 4.68
C ALA A 37 -8.18 -2.95 5.52
N ASP A 38 -7.94 -3.81 6.51
CA ASP A 38 -8.96 -4.27 7.46
C ASP A 38 -9.57 -3.11 8.27
N LYS A 39 -8.79 -2.05 8.51
CA LYS A 39 -9.23 -0.79 9.13
C LYS A 39 -9.88 0.19 8.14
N ARG A 40 -10.12 -0.23 6.90
CA ARG A 40 -10.84 0.50 5.84
C ARG A 40 -10.15 1.78 5.36
N ALA A 41 -8.82 1.81 5.31
CA ALA A 41 -8.14 2.84 4.53
C ALA A 41 -8.27 2.53 3.03
N ASP A 42 -8.59 3.55 2.21
CA ASP A 42 -8.72 3.40 0.76
C ASP A 42 -7.35 3.29 0.08
N ILE A 43 -6.32 3.97 0.61
CA ILE A 43 -5.00 4.09 -0.01
C ILE A 43 -3.90 3.92 1.03
N VAL A 44 -2.89 3.11 0.71
CA VAL A 44 -1.69 2.94 1.55
C VAL A 44 -0.45 3.35 0.78
N ARG A 45 0.35 4.24 1.38
CA ARG A 45 1.63 4.69 0.83
C ARG A 45 2.78 3.93 1.48
N ILE A 46 3.79 3.59 0.69
CA ILE A 46 5.00 2.89 1.11
C ILE A 46 6.20 3.75 0.72
N THR A 47 7.19 3.86 1.61
CA THR A 47 8.39 4.68 1.37
C THR A 47 9.33 3.97 0.39
N VAL A 48 9.80 4.67 -0.64
CA VAL A 48 10.81 4.14 -1.58
C VAL A 48 11.94 5.16 -1.68
N GLN A 49 13.08 4.86 -1.06
CA GLN A 49 14.24 5.76 -1.04
C GLN A 49 15.23 5.46 -2.16
N GLY A 50 15.34 4.19 -2.57
CA GLY A 50 16.25 3.78 -3.63
C GLY A 50 15.82 2.47 -4.29
N LYS A 51 16.77 1.89 -5.03
CA LYS A 51 16.52 0.72 -5.88
C LYS A 51 16.09 -0.51 -5.08
N LYS A 52 16.68 -0.73 -3.90
CA LYS A 52 16.36 -1.91 -3.06
C LYS A 52 14.91 -1.89 -2.59
N GLU A 53 14.40 -0.74 -2.16
CA GLU A 53 13.01 -0.58 -1.76
C GLU A 53 12.08 -0.67 -2.97
N ALA A 54 12.51 -0.19 -4.14
CA ALA A 54 11.75 -0.33 -5.38
C ALA A 54 11.60 -1.80 -5.81
N ASP A 55 12.68 -2.58 -5.72
CA ASP A 55 12.66 -4.03 -5.97
C ASP A 55 11.76 -4.74 -4.96
N ALA A 56 11.83 -4.37 -3.67
CA ALA A 56 10.94 -4.92 -2.63
C ALA A 56 9.45 -4.56 -2.87
N CYS A 57 9.15 -3.37 -3.39
CA CYS A 57 7.77 -3.00 -3.76
C CYS A 57 7.16 -3.93 -4.81
N PHE A 58 7.95 -4.49 -5.72
CA PHE A 58 7.47 -5.47 -6.68
C PHE A 58 7.00 -6.75 -5.98
N GLU A 59 7.81 -7.26 -5.05
CA GLU A 59 7.48 -8.45 -4.27
C GLU A 59 6.28 -8.23 -3.33
N ILE A 60 6.21 -7.05 -2.69
CA ILE A 60 5.06 -6.64 -1.86
C ILE A 60 3.78 -6.66 -2.69
N LYS A 61 3.79 -6.03 -3.87
CA LYS A 61 2.63 -6.00 -4.77
C LYS A 61 2.19 -7.41 -5.16
N ASN A 62 3.12 -8.27 -5.58
CA ASN A 62 2.80 -9.64 -5.99
C ASN A 62 2.19 -10.44 -4.84
N SER A 63 2.74 -10.28 -3.64
CA SER A 63 2.23 -10.92 -2.43
C SER A 63 0.80 -10.48 -2.08
N LEU A 64 0.48 -9.19 -2.23
CA LEU A 64 -0.85 -8.65 -1.98
C LEU A 64 -1.88 -9.11 -3.02
N VAL A 65 -1.50 -9.17 -4.30
CA VAL A 65 -2.39 -9.63 -5.38
C VAL A 65 -2.74 -11.12 -5.22
N GLN A 66 -1.80 -11.95 -4.77
CA GLN A 66 -2.04 -13.37 -4.50
C GLN A 66 -2.90 -13.63 -3.25
N LYS A 67 -2.97 -12.67 -2.33
CA LYS A 67 -3.75 -12.75 -1.08
C LYS A 67 -5.17 -12.15 -1.21
N LYS A 68 -5.57 -11.74 -2.41
CA LYS A 68 -6.94 -11.27 -2.70
C LYS A 68 -7.99 -12.35 -2.43
#